data_AF-A0A1Y6CLC4-F1
#
_entry.id   AF-A0A1Y6CLC4-F1
#
_cell.length_a   1.000
_cell.length_b   1.000
_cell.length_c   1.000
_cell.angle_alpha   90.00
_cell.angle_beta   90.00
_cell.angle_gamma   90.00
#
_symmetry.space_group_name_H-M   'P 1'
#
loop_
_entity.id
_entity.type
_entity.pdbx_description
1 polymer ?
#
loop_
_entity_poly.entity_id
_entity_poly.type
_entity_poly.pdbx_seq_one_letter_code
_entity_poly.pdbx_strand_id
1 'polypeptide(L)'
;MSKIKCLCGNVISNVSAPSNTDGWISGDVANEHSQEDFRNLVSALLQTVNEVERSKFLTKLFGELYPTDLHDSEVIDDIRDKVFSSRAKSVAECNKCGRIWIQLTAGGQDYASFAPDSGDECLGILKF
;
A
#
# COMPACT_ATOMS: atom_id res chain seq x y z
N MET A 1 -4.92 -6.54 7.65
CA MET A 1 -4.71 -7.95 8.04
C MET A 1 -5.62 -8.83 7.20
N SER A 2 -5.06 -9.64 6.33
CA SER A 2 -5.74 -10.63 5.50
C SER A 2 -5.16 -12.02 5.77
N LYS A 3 -6.00 -13.04 5.64
CA LYS A 3 -5.59 -14.44 5.61
C LYS A 3 -5.93 -14.98 4.23
N ILE A 4 -4.94 -15.50 3.53
CA ILE A 4 -5.11 -16.04 2.18
C ILE A 4 -4.89 -17.54 2.24
N LYS A 5 -5.87 -18.32 1.77
CA LYS A 5 -5.71 -19.77 1.65
C LYS A 5 -5.00 -20.09 0.33
N CYS A 6 -3.76 -20.57 0.42
CA CYS A 6 -2.99 -20.97 -0.75
C CYS A 6 -3.52 -22.29 -1.35
N LEU A 7 -3.29 -22.50 -2.64
CA LEU A 7 -3.70 -23.72 -3.35
C LEU A 7 -2.98 -24.99 -2.85
N CYS A 8 -1.81 -24.85 -2.21
CA CYS A 8 -1.12 -25.96 -1.54
C CYS A 8 -1.73 -26.33 -0.17
N GLY A 9 -2.80 -25.65 0.24
CA GLY A 9 -3.49 -25.85 1.52
C GLY A 9 -2.95 -25.03 2.68
N ASN A 10 -1.82 -24.34 2.52
CA ASN A 10 -1.25 -23.47 3.56
C ASN A 10 -2.02 -22.14 3.69
N VAL A 11 -2.02 -21.55 4.88
CA VAL A 11 -2.59 -20.21 5.12
C VAL A 11 -1.46 -19.19 5.17
N ILE A 12 -1.55 -18.17 4.34
CA ILE A 12 -0.65 -17.01 4.33
C ILE A 12 -1.26 -15.95 5.24
N SER A 13 -0.47 -15.41 6.15
CA SER A 13 -0.89 -14.43 7.17
C SER A 13 0.03 -13.22 7.14
N ASN A 14 -0.50 -12.05 6.77
CA ASN A 14 0.25 -10.80 6.73
C ASN A 14 0.14 -9.98 8.03
N VAL A 15 0.05 -10.68 9.16
CA VAL A 15 -0.13 -10.06 10.49
C VAL A 15 1.19 -9.52 11.03
N SER A 16 2.32 -10.09 10.61
CA SER A 16 3.65 -9.67 11.03
C SER A 16 4.13 -8.52 10.13
N ALA A 17 4.43 -7.36 10.70
CA ALA A 17 5.08 -6.26 9.98
C ALA A 17 6.32 -5.81 10.78
N PRO A 18 7.51 -5.67 10.15
CA PRO A 18 7.81 -5.99 8.75
C PRO A 18 7.75 -7.50 8.45
N SER A 19 7.51 -7.86 7.19
CA SER A 19 7.45 -9.24 6.70
C SER A 19 8.41 -9.44 5.53
N ASN A 20 9.02 -10.61 5.45
CA ASN A 20 9.85 -11.00 4.30
C ASN A 20 9.01 -11.65 3.18
N THR A 21 7.75 -11.98 3.45
CA THR A 21 6.86 -12.66 2.51
C THR A 21 5.76 -11.77 1.98
N ASP A 22 5.67 -10.52 2.44
CA ASP A 22 4.56 -9.62 2.14
C ASP A 22 5.09 -8.24 1.77
N GLY A 23 4.39 -7.55 0.88
CA GLY A 23 4.86 -6.29 0.32
C GLY A 23 3.85 -5.70 -0.63
N TRP A 24 4.35 -4.81 -1.50
CA TRP A 24 3.51 -4.06 -2.43
C TRP A 24 4.13 -4.00 -3.81
N ILE A 25 3.28 -4.05 -4.83
CA ILE A 25 3.67 -3.77 -6.21
C ILE A 25 2.84 -2.63 -6.76
N SER A 26 3.42 -1.85 -7.67
CA SER A 26 2.72 -0.84 -8.45
C SER A 26 3.21 -0.93 -9.89
N GLY A 27 2.29 -0.87 -10.85
CA GLY A 27 2.66 -0.71 -12.25
C GLY A 27 3.10 0.72 -12.55
N ASP A 28 3.83 0.93 -13.63
CA ASP A 28 4.41 2.24 -13.97
C ASP A 28 3.36 3.34 -14.07
N VAL A 29 2.27 3.12 -14.80
CA VAL A 29 1.17 4.10 -14.93
C VAL A 29 0.56 4.44 -13.56
N ALA A 30 0.40 3.45 -12.68
CA ALA A 30 -0.12 3.69 -11.34
C ALA A 30 0.87 4.50 -10.48
N ASN A 31 2.18 4.22 -10.65
CA ASN A 31 3.24 4.95 -9.96
C ASN A 31 3.36 6.40 -10.44
N GLU A 32 3.28 6.66 -11.75
CA GLU A 32 3.27 8.01 -12.32
C GLU A 32 2.11 8.85 -11.77
N HIS A 33 0.89 8.29 -11.79
CA HIS A 33 -0.27 8.95 -11.21
C HIS A 33 -0.13 9.17 -9.69
N SER A 34 0.44 8.21 -8.94
CA SER A 34 0.75 8.42 -7.52
C SER A 34 1.69 9.60 -7.31
N GLN A 35 2.74 9.75 -8.12
CA GLN A 35 3.68 10.86 -8.00
C GLN A 35 3.04 12.21 -8.36
N GLU A 36 2.16 12.24 -9.34
CA GLU A 36 1.37 13.42 -9.67
C GLU A 36 0.41 13.81 -8.54
N ASP A 37 -0.39 12.87 -8.04
CA ASP A 37 -1.33 13.09 -6.93
C ASP A 37 -0.60 13.59 -5.67
N PHE A 38 0.53 12.95 -5.33
CA PHE A 38 1.35 13.36 -4.19
C PHE A 38 1.84 14.81 -4.34
N ARG A 39 2.43 15.16 -5.50
CA ARG A 39 2.90 16.53 -5.77
C ARG A 39 1.76 17.55 -5.70
N ASN A 40 0.59 17.22 -6.25
CA ASN A 40 -0.57 18.11 -6.25
C ASN A 40 -1.12 18.33 -4.84
N LEU A 41 -1.21 17.28 -4.02
CA LEU A 41 -1.68 17.37 -2.64
C LEU A 41 -0.71 18.12 -1.74
N VAL A 42 0.61 17.87 -1.86
CA VAL A 42 1.62 18.63 -1.12
C VAL A 42 1.62 20.10 -1.53
N SER A 43 1.50 20.40 -2.84
CA SER A 43 1.40 21.78 -3.30
C SER A 43 0.14 22.47 -2.75
N ALA A 44 -0.98 21.77 -2.69
CA ALA A 44 -2.22 22.30 -2.10
C ALA A 44 -2.10 22.56 -0.59
N LEU A 45 -1.41 21.68 0.16
CA LEU A 45 -1.11 21.90 1.58
C LEU A 45 -0.27 23.18 1.76
N LEU A 46 0.79 23.34 0.99
CA LEU A 46 1.70 24.49 1.06
C LEU A 46 1.03 25.82 0.65
N GLN A 47 -0.10 25.77 -0.06
CA GLN A 47 -0.88 26.95 -0.45
C GLN A 47 -1.91 27.37 0.61
N THR A 48 -2.09 26.60 1.69
CA THR A 48 -3.01 27.00 2.77
C THR A 48 -2.43 28.19 3.53
N VAL A 49 -3.16 29.31 3.60
CA VAL A 49 -2.60 30.56 4.14
C VAL A 49 -2.88 30.78 5.63
N ASN A 50 -3.71 29.92 6.23
CA ASN A 50 -4.05 29.97 7.66
C ASN A 50 -4.59 28.61 8.15
N GLU A 51 -4.74 28.49 9.47
CA GLU A 51 -5.23 27.27 10.13
C GLU A 51 -6.64 26.84 9.70
N VAL A 52 -7.52 27.77 9.33
CA VAL A 52 -8.89 27.45 8.90
C VAL A 52 -8.87 26.76 7.55
N GLU A 53 -8.07 27.25 6.60
CA GLU A 53 -7.90 26.63 5.29
C GLU A 53 -7.19 25.29 5.38
N ARG A 54 -6.12 25.22 6.20
CA ARG A 54 -5.40 23.98 6.50
C ARG A 54 -6.35 22.91 7.05
N SER A 55 -7.11 23.24 8.09
CA SER A 55 -8.08 22.31 8.69
C SER A 55 -9.15 21.85 7.69
N LYS A 56 -9.68 22.74 6.85
CA LYS A 56 -10.63 22.38 5.78
C LYS A 56 -10.02 21.44 4.75
N PHE A 57 -8.78 21.70 4.34
CA PHE A 57 -8.06 20.83 3.41
C PHE A 57 -7.85 19.44 4.00
N LEU A 58 -7.34 19.34 5.23
CA LEU A 58 -7.08 18.08 5.91
C LEU A 58 -8.38 17.29 6.15
N THR A 59 -9.45 17.96 6.56
CA THR A 59 -10.77 17.34 6.75
C THR A 59 -11.31 16.76 5.44
N LYS A 60 -11.14 17.47 4.32
CA LYS A 60 -11.53 16.97 3.00
C LYS A 60 -10.70 15.75 2.58
N LEU A 61 -9.41 15.75 2.91
CA LEU A 61 -8.49 14.72 2.45
C LEU A 61 -8.55 13.43 3.31
N PHE A 62 -8.62 13.57 4.63
CA PHE A 62 -8.52 12.47 5.59
C PHE A 62 -9.80 12.23 6.39
N GLY A 63 -10.75 13.17 6.41
CA GLY A 63 -11.99 13.10 7.18
C GLY A 63 -11.93 13.88 8.50
N GLU A 64 -13.06 13.94 9.19
CA GLU A 64 -13.26 14.76 10.41
C GLU A 64 -12.46 14.29 11.63
N LEU A 65 -12.03 13.03 11.64
CA LEU A 65 -11.28 12.43 12.75
C LEU A 65 -9.77 12.58 12.61
N TYR A 66 -9.29 13.24 11.56
CA TYR A 66 -7.86 13.43 11.34
C TYR A 66 -7.29 14.43 12.36
N PRO A 67 -6.14 14.13 13.01
CA PRO A 67 -5.55 15.03 14.00
C PRO A 67 -5.24 16.42 13.41
N THR A 68 -5.50 17.47 14.18
CA THR A 68 -5.35 18.86 13.72
C THR A 68 -3.99 19.48 14.08
N ASP A 69 -3.27 18.86 15.02
CA ASP A 69 -2.06 19.37 15.66
C ASP A 69 -0.76 18.75 15.13
N LEU A 70 -0.83 17.97 14.05
CA LEU A 70 0.34 17.38 13.40
C LEU A 70 1.20 18.42 12.71
N HIS A 71 2.52 18.21 12.74
CA HIS A 71 3.46 19.01 11.97
C HIS A 71 3.32 18.69 10.46
N ASP A 72 3.63 19.65 9.59
CA ASP A 72 3.45 19.48 8.15
C ASP A 72 4.27 18.30 7.59
N SER A 73 5.41 17.96 8.20
CA SER A 73 6.18 16.76 7.82
C SER A 73 5.38 15.47 8.03
N GLU A 74 4.65 15.36 9.14
CA GLU A 74 3.81 14.20 9.46
C GLU A 74 2.61 14.14 8.51
N VAL A 75 2.00 15.29 8.22
CA VAL A 75 0.93 15.39 7.21
C VAL A 75 1.43 14.96 5.83
N ILE A 76 2.64 15.36 5.43
CA ILE A 76 3.24 14.96 4.16
C ILE A 76 3.46 13.45 4.11
N ASP A 77 3.93 12.84 5.19
CA ASP A 77 4.05 11.39 5.31
C ASP A 77 2.68 10.69 5.16
N ASP A 78 1.63 11.22 5.79
CA ASP A 78 0.27 10.68 5.63
C ASP A 78 -0.28 10.86 4.22
N ILE A 79 0.03 11.97 3.54
CA ILE A 79 -0.34 12.18 2.13
C ILE A 79 0.35 11.13 1.26
N ARG A 80 1.65 10.89 1.47
CA ARG A 80 2.42 9.85 0.75
C ARG A 80 1.75 8.49 0.95
N ASP A 81 1.45 8.13 2.19
CA ASP A 81 0.94 6.80 2.52
C ASP A 81 -0.49 6.60 2.01
N LYS A 82 -1.33 7.64 2.05
CA LYS A 82 -2.67 7.65 1.44
C LYS A 82 -2.61 7.45 -0.07
N VAL A 83 -1.76 8.21 -0.75
CA VAL A 83 -1.62 8.12 -2.21
C VAL A 83 -1.05 6.76 -2.62
N PHE A 84 -0.01 6.29 -1.93
CA PHE A 84 0.59 4.98 -2.16
C PHE A 84 -0.44 3.86 -1.97
N SER A 85 -1.11 3.80 -0.82
CA SER A 85 -2.08 2.74 -0.49
C SER A 85 -3.30 2.72 -1.41
N SER A 86 -3.66 3.86 -2.03
CA SER A 86 -4.78 3.93 -2.99
C SER A 86 -4.51 3.24 -4.33
N ARG A 87 -3.24 2.96 -4.66
CA ARG A 87 -2.85 2.40 -5.97
C ARG A 87 -1.96 1.15 -5.86
N ALA A 88 -1.19 1.03 -4.77
CA ALA A 88 -0.34 -0.11 -4.52
C ALA A 88 -1.17 -1.38 -4.27
N LYS A 89 -0.77 -2.48 -4.91
CA LYS A 89 -1.39 -3.79 -4.76
C LYS A 89 -0.61 -4.59 -3.74
N SER A 90 -1.29 -5.16 -2.76
CA SER A 90 -0.65 -6.08 -1.82
C SER A 90 -0.20 -7.34 -2.54
N VAL A 91 1.01 -7.80 -2.21
CA VAL A 91 1.53 -9.09 -2.63
C VAL A 91 1.89 -9.92 -1.40
N ALA A 92 1.67 -11.22 -1.52
CA ALA A 92 1.98 -12.17 -0.46
C ALA A 92 2.50 -13.48 -1.07
N GLU A 93 3.61 -13.97 -0.54
CA GLU A 93 4.23 -15.22 -0.96
C GLU A 93 3.89 -16.35 0.01
N CYS A 94 3.55 -17.52 -0.54
CA CYS A 94 3.35 -18.69 0.27
C CYS A 94 4.68 -19.28 0.72
N ASN A 95 5.01 -19.14 2.00
CA ASN A 95 6.21 -19.71 2.63
C ASN A 95 6.33 -21.25 2.57
N LYS A 96 5.33 -21.97 2.04
CA LYS A 96 5.36 -23.42 1.86
C LYS A 96 5.64 -23.85 0.42
N CYS A 97 5.20 -23.09 -0.57
CA CYS A 97 5.27 -23.50 -1.98
C CYS A 97 5.69 -22.40 -2.94
N GLY A 98 6.16 -21.24 -2.43
CA GLY A 98 6.63 -20.11 -3.22
C GLY A 98 5.57 -19.39 -4.08
N ARG A 99 4.30 -19.82 -4.04
CA ARG A 99 3.23 -19.20 -4.85
C ARG A 99 2.99 -17.77 -4.41
N ILE A 100 3.01 -16.84 -5.36
CA ILE A 100 2.74 -15.42 -5.13
C ILE A 100 1.27 -15.16 -5.37
N TRP A 101 0.68 -14.41 -4.45
CA TRP A 101 -0.67 -13.89 -4.53
C TRP A 101 -0.60 -12.38 -4.69
N ILE A 102 -1.23 -11.88 -5.75
CA ILE A 102 -1.24 -10.46 -6.10
C ILE A 102 -2.67 -9.97 -6.08
N GLN A 103 -2.91 -8.91 -5.31
CA GLN A 103 -4.21 -8.26 -5.24
C GLN A 103 -4.60 -7.70 -6.61
N LEU A 104 -5.82 -7.97 -7.09
CA LEU A 104 -6.25 -7.51 -8.42
C LEU A 104 -6.48 -6.00 -8.46
N THR A 105 -7.08 -5.45 -7.41
CA THR A 105 -7.38 -4.03 -7.22
C THR A 105 -6.85 -3.56 -5.87
N ALA A 106 -6.24 -2.38 -5.82
CA ALA A 106 -5.74 -1.81 -4.56
C ALA A 106 -6.87 -1.71 -3.53
N GLY A 107 -6.62 -2.20 -2.31
CA GLY A 107 -7.63 -2.26 -1.23
C GLY A 107 -8.73 -3.32 -1.41
N GLY A 108 -8.79 -4.05 -2.53
CA GLY A 108 -9.77 -5.11 -2.79
C GLY A 108 -9.52 -6.42 -2.02
N GLN A 109 -10.41 -7.39 -2.17
CA GLN A 109 -10.28 -8.72 -1.55
C GLN A 109 -9.92 -9.83 -2.54
N ASP A 110 -9.88 -9.52 -3.84
CA ASP A 110 -9.61 -10.49 -4.89
C ASP A 110 -8.12 -10.56 -5.22
N TYR A 111 -7.62 -11.78 -5.41
CA TYR A 111 -6.21 -12.05 -5.68
C TYR A 111 -6.06 -13.02 -6.85
N ALA A 112 -5.08 -12.77 -7.71
CA ALA A 112 -4.55 -13.76 -8.65
C ALA A 112 -3.35 -14.47 -8.04
N SER A 113 -3.14 -15.73 -8.42
CA SER A 113 -2.01 -16.53 -7.93
C SER A 113 -1.09 -16.95 -9.07
N PHE A 114 0.21 -16.85 -8.86
CA PHE A 114 1.26 -17.22 -9.82
C PHE A 114 2.22 -18.19 -9.15
N ALA A 115 2.54 -19.30 -9.83
CA ALA A 115 3.51 -20.27 -9.36
C ALA A 115 4.85 -20.05 -10.06
N PRO A 116 5.99 -20.24 -9.38
CA PRO A 116 7.29 -20.28 -10.03
C PRO A 116 7.40 -21.49 -10.98
N ASP A 117 8.18 -21.33 -12.06
CA ASP A 117 8.35 -22.36 -13.09
C ASP A 117 9.28 -23.51 -12.65
N SER A 118 10.37 -23.21 -11.95
CA SER A 118 11.25 -24.22 -11.34
C SER A 118 10.80 -24.51 -9.91
N GLY A 119 10.95 -25.75 -9.45
CA GLY A 119 10.65 -26.17 -8.07
C GLY A 119 11.59 -25.59 -7.01
N ASP A 120 12.27 -24.47 -7.31
CA ASP A 120 13.16 -23.78 -6.39
C ASP A 120 12.36 -23.10 -5.27
N GLU A 121 12.92 -23.20 -4.07
CA GLU A 121 12.31 -22.76 -2.82
C GLU A 121 12.27 -21.23 -2.71
N CYS A 122 11.32 -20.56 -3.37
CA CYS A 122 11.05 -19.17 -3.02
C CYS A 122 10.38 -19.11 -1.63
N LEU A 123 10.99 -18.33 -0.73
CA LEU A 123 10.66 -18.22 0.70
C LEU A 123 10.52 -16.75 1.16
N GLY A 124 10.22 -15.83 0.24
CA GLY A 124 10.05 -14.38 0.44
C GLY A 124 10.14 -13.64 -0.89
N ILE A 125 9.38 -12.53 -1.07
CA ILE A 125 8.93 -11.91 -2.35
C ILE A 125 10.03 -11.91 -3.42
N LEU A 126 10.16 -13.08 -4.03
CA LEU A 126 11.21 -13.56 -4.93
C LEU A 126 12.63 -13.03 -4.63
N LYS A 127 13.09 -13.35 -3.43
CA LYS A 127 14.44 -13.20 -2.84
C LYS A 127 15.61 -13.09 -3.87
N PHE A 128 16.41 -12.03 -3.73
CA PHE A 128 17.61 -11.65 -4.50
C PHE A 128 18.89 -12.36 -4.06
#